data_AF-A0A9X3JIJ9-F1
#
_entry.id   AF-A0A9X3JIJ9-F1
#
_cell.length_a   1.000
_cell.length_b   1.000
_cell.length_c   1.000
_cell.angle_alpha   90.00
_cell.angle_beta   90.00
_cell.angle_gamma   90.00
#
_symmetry.space_group_name_H-M   'P 1'
#
loop_
_entity.id
_entity.type
_entity.pdbx_description
1 polymer ?
#
loop_
_entity_poly.entity_id
_entity_poly.type
_entity_poly.pdbx_seq_one_letter_code
_entity_poly.pdbx_strand_id
1 'polypeptide(L)'
;MTTSHNGSGYEAGPPTADDLRAVHFTPASMLHPGYTNREVDAFVTRAADGLAQLTDENGRLARENVQLAEENAQLRAHLQSLQEQVDAAASRPSPSDQAVGILATAQLTADDYVAEAEDFSRQMTSEARAQYEEQLTAAREKAGAIIEAAQEAAAAMRGNGVPMGGARQPESEELQEQVAYLKAFSQACRVQLRSYLEALLSDVETEWGRAHPGALPTPPRGTRPQQLERGRPDVAFSANATGEPGDTPEPAGAVPASRSSA
;
A
#
# COMPACT_ATOMS: atom_id res chain seq x y z
N MET A 1 21.50 -86.67 -46.10
CA MET A 1 22.65 -87.24 -45.36
C MET A 1 23.34 -86.09 -44.64
N THR A 2 23.28 -86.13 -43.30
CA THR A 2 24.20 -85.55 -42.31
C THR A 2 24.97 -84.27 -42.69
N THR A 3 24.40 -83.12 -42.33
CA THR A 3 25.21 -81.92 -42.03
C THR A 3 25.88 -82.16 -40.68
N SER A 4 27.15 -82.58 -40.72
CA SER A 4 27.99 -82.71 -39.54
C SER A 4 28.08 -81.37 -38.81
N HIS A 5 27.66 -81.38 -37.56
CA HIS A 5 27.61 -80.27 -36.63
C HIS A 5 29.02 -79.83 -36.26
N ASN A 6 29.38 -78.56 -36.49
CA ASN A 6 30.51 -77.94 -35.80
C ASN A 6 30.25 -76.44 -35.57
N GLY A 7 29.70 -76.13 -34.40
CA GLY A 7 30.07 -74.97 -33.59
C GLY A 7 29.59 -73.57 -33.98
N SER A 8 28.48 -73.16 -33.35
CA SER A 8 28.28 -71.84 -32.71
C SER A 8 28.28 -70.58 -33.60
N GLY A 9 27.10 -70.07 -33.97
CA GLY A 9 27.05 -68.71 -34.52
C GLY A 9 25.70 -67.99 -34.63
N TYR A 10 24.57 -68.59 -34.25
CA TYR A 10 23.25 -67.97 -34.52
C TYR A 10 22.30 -67.91 -33.30
N GLU A 11 22.79 -68.13 -32.08
CA GLU A 11 22.00 -67.90 -30.85
C GLU A 11 22.12 -66.47 -30.29
N ALA A 12 22.89 -65.58 -30.94
CA ALA A 12 23.26 -64.27 -30.40
C ALA A 12 23.00 -63.14 -31.42
N GLY A 13 21.74 -62.72 -31.59
CA GLY A 13 21.41 -61.48 -32.32
C GLY A 13 21.72 -61.46 -33.82
N PRO A 14 21.58 -60.29 -34.48
CA PRO A 14 21.99 -60.11 -35.88
C PRO A 14 23.50 -60.39 -36.02
N PRO A 15 23.96 -60.96 -37.15
CA PRO A 15 25.38 -61.24 -37.36
C PRO A 15 26.19 -59.95 -37.22
N THR A 16 27.32 -60.01 -36.54
CA THR A 16 28.26 -58.89 -36.39
C THR A 16 29.28 -58.87 -37.52
N ALA A 17 30.03 -57.77 -37.64
CA ALA A 17 31.10 -57.66 -38.64
C ALA A 17 32.19 -58.74 -38.44
N ASP A 18 32.47 -59.11 -37.19
CA ASP A 18 33.46 -60.14 -36.87
C ASP A 18 32.94 -61.54 -37.15
N ASP A 19 31.64 -61.78 -36.95
CA ASP A 19 31.00 -63.04 -37.35
C ASP A 19 31.13 -63.24 -38.86
N LEU A 20 30.90 -62.19 -39.67
CA LEU A 20 31.07 -62.25 -41.13
C LEU A 20 32.52 -62.54 -41.53
N ARG A 21 33.51 -61.98 -40.83
CA ARG A 21 34.93 -62.24 -41.09
C ARG A 21 35.36 -63.66 -40.71
N ALA A 22 34.67 -64.28 -39.75
CA ALA A 22 34.92 -65.65 -39.30
C ALA A 22 34.19 -66.72 -40.14
N VAL A 23 33.30 -66.34 -41.07
CA VAL A 23 32.57 -67.30 -41.90
C VAL A 23 33.52 -68.07 -42.82
N HIS A 24 33.36 -69.39 -42.85
CA HIS A 24 34.04 -70.28 -43.77
C HIS A 24 33.04 -71.06 -44.61
N PHE A 25 33.22 -71.04 -45.93
CA PHE A 25 32.39 -71.78 -46.86
C PHE A 25 33.01 -73.13 -47.20
N THR A 26 32.18 -74.15 -47.43
CA THR A 26 32.66 -75.44 -47.93
C THR A 26 33.06 -75.33 -49.41
N PRO A 27 34.17 -75.96 -49.83
CA PRO A 27 34.63 -75.89 -51.20
C PRO A 27 33.66 -76.57 -52.17
N ALA A 28 33.54 -76.02 -53.38
CA ALA A 28 32.67 -76.57 -54.43
C ALA A 28 33.05 -78.01 -54.80
N SER A 29 32.04 -78.85 -55.04
CA SER A 29 32.21 -80.25 -55.45
C SER A 29 32.29 -80.38 -56.98
N MET A 30 32.98 -81.40 -57.50
CA MET A 30 33.13 -81.63 -58.96
C MET A 30 31.80 -81.66 -59.73
N LEU A 31 30.69 -82.04 -59.09
CA LEU A 31 29.37 -82.14 -59.72
C LEU A 31 28.64 -80.79 -59.83
N HIS A 32 29.04 -79.78 -59.06
CA HIS A 32 28.40 -78.47 -59.02
C HIS A 32 29.46 -77.37 -58.87
N PRO A 33 29.82 -76.66 -59.95
CA PRO A 33 30.70 -75.50 -59.89
C PRO A 33 30.11 -74.43 -58.95
N GLY A 34 30.90 -73.94 -58.00
CA GLY A 34 30.52 -72.88 -57.07
C GLY A 34 31.11 -71.52 -57.44
N TYR A 35 30.87 -70.52 -56.60
CA TYR A 35 31.49 -69.19 -56.72
C TYR A 35 33.01 -69.25 -56.49
N THR A 36 33.74 -68.29 -57.04
CA THR A 36 35.19 -68.17 -56.87
C THR A 36 35.53 -67.69 -55.46
N ASN A 37 36.40 -68.41 -54.74
CA ASN A 37 36.81 -68.04 -53.38
C ASN A 37 37.24 -66.56 -53.27
N ARG A 38 38.05 -66.08 -54.20
CA ARG A 38 38.53 -64.68 -54.22
C ARG A 38 37.40 -63.65 -54.31
N GLU A 39 36.34 -63.93 -55.06
CA GLU A 39 35.21 -63.02 -55.21
C GLU A 39 34.33 -63.03 -53.95
N VAL A 40 34.13 -64.20 -53.37
CA VAL A 40 33.40 -64.37 -52.10
C VAL A 40 34.15 -63.68 -50.96
N ASP A 41 35.47 -63.86 -50.83
CA ASP A 41 36.29 -63.23 -49.79
C ASP A 41 36.26 -61.71 -49.87
N ALA A 42 36.36 -61.16 -51.09
CA ALA A 42 36.26 -59.71 -51.33
C ALA A 42 34.86 -59.17 -51.02
N PHE A 43 33.81 -59.93 -51.31
CA PHE A 43 32.44 -59.57 -50.96
C PHE A 43 32.23 -59.58 -49.45
N VAL A 44 32.65 -60.65 -48.77
CA VAL A 44 32.53 -60.79 -47.31
C VAL A 44 33.28 -59.69 -46.58
N THR A 45 34.48 -59.33 -47.03
CA THR A 45 35.24 -58.22 -46.43
C THR A 45 34.49 -56.90 -46.57
N ARG A 46 33.98 -56.59 -47.77
CA ARG A 46 33.17 -55.38 -48.01
C ARG A 46 31.88 -55.37 -47.18
N ALA A 47 31.22 -56.51 -47.06
CA ALA A 47 30.01 -56.65 -46.26
C ALA A 47 30.30 -56.47 -44.77
N ALA A 48 31.39 -57.04 -44.26
CA ALA A 48 31.84 -56.88 -42.88
C ALA A 48 32.20 -55.41 -42.58
N ASP A 49 32.90 -54.73 -43.47
CA ASP A 49 33.26 -53.31 -43.30
C ASP A 49 32.02 -52.41 -43.34
N GLY A 50 31.08 -52.66 -44.26
CA GLY A 50 29.81 -51.93 -44.31
C GLY A 50 28.95 -52.16 -43.06
N LEU A 51 28.92 -53.39 -42.54
CA LEU A 51 28.21 -53.72 -41.31
C LEU A 51 28.86 -53.06 -40.08
N ALA A 52 30.19 -53.01 -40.01
CA ALA A 52 30.91 -52.29 -38.96
C ALA A 52 30.57 -50.80 -38.99
N GLN A 53 30.60 -50.18 -40.19
CA GLN A 53 30.24 -48.78 -40.38
C GLN A 53 28.80 -48.48 -39.94
N LEU A 54 27.84 -49.33 -40.33
CA LEU A 54 26.43 -49.17 -39.93
C LEU A 54 26.24 -49.35 -38.42
N THR A 55 27.01 -50.24 -37.80
CA THR A 55 26.95 -50.45 -36.35
C THR A 55 27.48 -49.23 -35.60
N ASP A 56 28.60 -48.66 -36.05
CA ASP A 56 29.17 -47.44 -35.49
C ASP A 56 28.23 -46.24 -35.68
N GLU A 57 27.63 -46.10 -36.86
CA GLU A 57 26.68 -45.03 -37.16
C GLU A 57 25.41 -45.16 -36.31
N ASN A 58 24.84 -46.36 -36.19
CA ASN A 58 23.70 -46.60 -35.29
C ASN A 58 24.07 -46.30 -33.84
N GLY A 59 25.27 -46.68 -33.39
CA GLY A 59 25.77 -46.34 -32.06
C GLY A 59 25.88 -44.83 -31.84
N ARG A 60 26.36 -44.09 -32.84
CA ARG A 60 26.42 -42.61 -32.81
C ARG A 60 25.03 -41.98 -32.75
N LEU A 61 24.12 -42.40 -33.63
CA LEU A 61 22.75 -41.89 -33.68
C LEU A 61 21.98 -42.23 -32.40
N ALA A 62 22.21 -43.39 -31.80
CA ALA A 62 21.62 -43.76 -30.52
C ALA A 62 22.07 -42.80 -29.40
N ARG A 63 23.35 -42.45 -29.34
CA ARG A 63 23.88 -41.47 -28.37
C ARG A 63 23.28 -40.08 -28.58
N GLU A 64 23.18 -39.64 -29.83
CA GLU A 64 22.58 -38.35 -30.18
C GLU A 64 21.09 -38.29 -29.80
N ASN A 65 20.33 -39.36 -30.07
CA ASN A 65 18.93 -39.44 -29.67
C ASN A 65 18.76 -39.37 -28.14
N VAL A 66 19.63 -40.02 -27.37
CA VAL A 66 19.62 -39.91 -25.90
C VAL A 66 19.90 -38.48 -25.47
N GLN A 67 20.91 -37.83 -26.06
CA GLN A 67 21.24 -36.43 -25.76
C GLN A 67 20.07 -35.48 -26.06
N LEU A 68 19.45 -35.62 -27.24
CA LEU A 68 18.29 -34.80 -27.63
C LEU A 68 17.07 -35.08 -26.74
N ALA A 69 16.87 -36.31 -26.27
CA ALA A 69 15.81 -36.65 -25.35
C ALA A 69 16.02 -36.00 -23.98
N GLU A 70 17.25 -35.98 -23.48
CA GLU A 70 17.61 -35.29 -22.24
C GLU A 70 17.41 -33.77 -22.36
N GLU A 71 17.86 -33.15 -23.46
CA GLU A 71 17.65 -31.72 -23.71
C GLU A 71 16.16 -31.38 -23.80
N ASN A 72 15.36 -32.18 -24.53
CA ASN A 72 13.91 -31.98 -24.58
C ASN A 72 13.25 -32.12 -23.21
N ALA A 73 13.70 -33.05 -22.37
CA ALA A 73 13.21 -33.19 -21.01
C ALA A 73 13.52 -31.95 -20.17
N GLN A 74 14.75 -31.41 -20.28
CA GLN A 74 15.15 -30.18 -19.60
C GLN A 74 14.35 -28.96 -20.08
N LEU A 75 14.17 -28.81 -21.40
CA LEU A 75 13.37 -27.72 -21.97
C LEU A 75 11.91 -27.79 -21.52
N ARG A 76 11.32 -28.99 -21.49
CA ARG A 76 9.96 -29.19 -20.97
C ARG A 76 9.85 -28.84 -19.49
N ALA A 77 10.82 -29.26 -18.67
CA ALA A 77 10.85 -28.90 -17.25
C ALA A 77 10.99 -27.39 -17.04
N HIS A 78 11.81 -26.72 -17.86
CA HIS A 78 11.95 -25.28 -17.84
C HIS A 78 10.67 -24.55 -18.28
N LEU A 79 10.01 -25.02 -19.34
CA LEU A 79 8.72 -24.46 -19.75
C LEU A 79 7.65 -24.65 -18.67
N GLN A 80 7.62 -25.81 -18.02
CA GLN A 80 6.70 -26.05 -16.92
C GLN A 80 6.97 -25.10 -15.75
N SER A 81 8.23 -24.88 -15.37
CA SER A 81 8.56 -23.94 -14.29
C SER A 81 8.26 -22.48 -14.66
N LEU A 82 8.43 -22.09 -15.93
CA LEU A 82 8.02 -20.77 -16.41
C LEU A 82 6.51 -20.62 -16.37
N GLN A 83 5.78 -21.66 -16.77
CA GLN A 83 4.32 -21.65 -16.74
C GLN A 83 3.80 -21.55 -15.31
N GLU A 84 4.37 -22.31 -14.37
CA GLU A 84 4.05 -22.19 -12.94
C GLU A 84 4.34 -20.78 -12.39
N GLN A 85 5.43 -20.14 -12.82
CA GLN A 85 5.74 -18.75 -12.45
C GLN A 85 4.72 -17.76 -13.03
N VAL A 86 4.28 -17.95 -14.28
CA VAL A 86 3.27 -17.11 -14.91
C VAL A 86 1.91 -17.30 -14.24
N ASP A 87 1.51 -18.53 -13.93
CA ASP A 87 0.26 -18.82 -13.24
C ASP A 87 0.27 -18.27 -11.80
N ALA A 88 1.41 -18.34 -11.11
CA ALA A 88 1.60 -17.72 -9.81
C ALA A 88 1.56 -16.17 -9.87
N ALA A 89 2.05 -15.58 -10.95
CA ALA A 89 1.96 -14.14 -11.17
C ALA A 89 0.53 -13.70 -11.54
N ALA A 90 -0.18 -14.49 -12.34
CA ALA A 90 -1.55 -14.22 -12.78
C ALA A 90 -2.58 -14.41 -11.65
N SER A 91 -2.34 -15.33 -10.71
CA SER A 91 -3.21 -15.55 -9.54
C SER A 91 -3.05 -14.48 -8.46
N ARG A 92 -1.99 -13.65 -8.52
CA ARG A 92 -1.92 -12.48 -7.64
C ARG A 92 -2.95 -11.45 -8.11
N PRO A 93 -3.80 -10.92 -7.21
CA PRO A 93 -4.70 -9.84 -7.56
C PRO A 93 -3.88 -8.69 -8.15
N SER A 94 -4.39 -8.10 -9.23
CA SER A 94 -3.68 -6.99 -9.84
C SER A 94 -3.53 -5.85 -8.82
N PRO A 95 -2.45 -5.06 -8.85
CA PRO A 95 -2.30 -3.91 -7.96
C PRO A 95 -3.50 -2.95 -8.04
N SER A 96 -4.16 -2.88 -9.21
CA SER A 96 -5.42 -2.18 -9.42
C SER A 96 -6.57 -2.78 -8.61
N ASP A 97 -6.77 -4.10 -8.62
CA ASP A 97 -7.86 -4.73 -7.86
C ASP A 97 -7.67 -4.56 -6.36
N GLN A 98 -6.42 -4.65 -5.88
CA GLN A 98 -6.10 -4.40 -4.48
C GLN A 98 -6.36 -2.94 -4.09
N ALA A 99 -5.98 -1.98 -4.95
CA ALA A 99 -6.26 -0.57 -4.71
C ALA A 99 -7.77 -0.25 -4.72
N VAL A 100 -8.53 -0.87 -5.63
CA VAL A 100 -10.00 -0.75 -5.69
C VAL A 100 -10.63 -1.33 -4.42
N GLY A 101 -10.15 -2.49 -3.94
CA GLY A 101 -10.59 -3.07 -2.68
C GLY A 101 -10.34 -2.17 -1.49
N ILE A 102 -9.14 -1.60 -1.38
CA ILE A 102 -8.79 -0.65 -0.30
C ILE A 102 -9.67 0.60 -0.38
N LEU A 103 -9.86 1.17 -1.57
CA LEU A 103 -10.70 2.34 -1.76
C LEU A 103 -12.17 2.06 -1.37
N ALA A 104 -12.71 0.91 -1.77
CA ALA A 104 -14.06 0.49 -1.40
C ALA A 104 -14.19 0.33 0.13
N THR A 105 -13.20 -0.25 0.80
CA THR A 105 -13.21 -0.37 2.27
C THR A 105 -13.10 1.00 2.95
N ALA A 106 -12.24 1.89 2.44
CA ALA A 106 -12.10 3.23 2.98
C ALA A 106 -13.38 4.06 2.81
N GLN A 107 -14.06 3.92 1.67
CA GLN A 107 -15.34 4.58 1.43
C GLN A 107 -16.42 4.08 2.39
N LEU A 108 -16.55 2.77 2.56
CA LEU A 108 -17.49 2.19 3.52
C LEU A 108 -17.23 2.71 4.95
N THR A 109 -15.97 2.73 5.38
CA THR A 109 -15.59 3.27 6.69
C THR A 109 -15.88 4.77 6.81
N ALA A 110 -15.64 5.55 5.75
CA ALA A 110 -15.98 6.97 5.75
C ALA A 110 -17.49 7.19 5.88
N ASP A 111 -18.30 6.42 5.15
CA ASP A 111 -19.75 6.50 5.21
C ASP A 111 -20.28 6.11 6.61
N ASP A 112 -19.71 5.08 7.25
CA ASP A 112 -20.03 4.69 8.63
C ASP A 112 -19.71 5.81 9.63
N TYR A 113 -18.54 6.45 9.53
CA TYR A 113 -18.18 7.57 10.40
C TYR A 113 -19.08 8.79 10.22
N VAL A 114 -19.54 9.05 8.98
CA VAL A 114 -20.49 10.14 8.73
C VAL A 114 -21.83 9.83 9.40
N ALA A 115 -22.33 8.61 9.28
CA ALA A 115 -23.57 8.20 9.94
C ALA A 115 -23.46 8.32 11.47
N GLU A 116 -22.36 7.85 12.06
CA GLU A 116 -22.11 7.97 13.50
C GLU A 116 -22.03 9.44 13.95
N ALA A 117 -21.32 10.29 13.20
CA ALA A 117 -21.19 11.71 13.50
C ALA A 117 -22.53 12.45 13.39
N GLU A 118 -23.36 12.11 12.41
CA GLU A 118 -24.72 12.67 12.27
C GLU A 118 -25.60 12.29 13.45
N ASP A 119 -25.60 11.03 13.86
CA ASP A 119 -26.41 10.56 14.98
C ASP A 119 -25.95 11.17 16.30
N PHE A 120 -24.64 11.24 16.55
CA PHE A 120 -24.08 11.93 17.70
C PHE A 120 -24.48 13.42 17.72
N SER A 121 -24.42 14.08 16.57
CA SER A 121 -24.81 15.50 16.46
C SER A 121 -26.30 15.71 16.75
N ARG A 122 -27.18 14.82 16.28
CA ARG A 122 -28.62 14.86 16.57
C ARG A 122 -28.87 14.66 18.07
N GLN A 123 -28.21 13.68 18.67
CA GLN A 123 -28.30 13.40 20.10
C GLN A 123 -27.86 14.61 20.92
N MET A 124 -26.67 15.15 20.64
CA MET A 124 -26.12 16.29 21.38
C MET A 124 -27.01 17.54 21.25
N THR A 125 -27.58 17.78 20.07
CA THR A 125 -28.53 18.89 19.87
C THR A 125 -29.80 18.70 20.69
N SER A 126 -30.32 17.46 20.77
CA SER A 126 -31.51 17.16 21.57
C SER A 126 -31.26 17.33 23.07
N GLU A 127 -30.10 16.88 23.55
CA GLU A 127 -29.70 17.00 24.94
C GLU A 127 -29.47 18.46 25.34
N ALA A 128 -28.74 19.22 24.50
CA ALA A 128 -28.54 20.64 24.73
C ALA A 128 -29.88 21.39 24.83
N ARG A 129 -30.84 21.12 23.93
CA ARG A 129 -32.19 21.71 24.00
C ARG A 129 -32.91 21.37 25.30
N ALA A 130 -32.89 20.11 25.73
CA ALA A 130 -33.51 19.69 26.98
C ALA A 130 -32.88 20.41 28.18
N GLN A 131 -31.55 20.49 28.24
CA GLN A 131 -30.84 21.20 29.31
C GLN A 131 -31.15 22.70 29.30
N TYR A 132 -31.23 23.32 28.11
CA TYR A 132 -31.62 24.72 27.99
C TYR A 132 -33.03 24.97 28.50
N GLU A 133 -33.99 24.12 28.15
CA GLU A 133 -35.38 24.25 28.61
C GLU A 133 -35.48 24.09 30.13
N GLU A 134 -34.77 23.13 30.72
CA GLU A 134 -34.70 22.91 32.17
C GLU A 134 -34.10 24.10 32.91
N GLN A 135 -33.00 24.66 32.40
CA GLN A 135 -32.41 25.86 33.00
C GLN A 135 -33.36 27.06 32.91
N LEU A 136 -34.12 27.16 31.82
CA LEU A 136 -35.07 28.25 31.61
C LEU A 136 -36.28 28.13 32.55
N THR A 137 -36.79 26.91 32.79
CA THR A 137 -37.86 26.68 33.77
C THR A 137 -37.36 26.99 35.19
N ALA A 138 -36.20 26.47 35.59
CA ALA A 138 -35.61 26.72 36.90
C ALA A 138 -35.35 28.21 37.16
N ALA A 139 -34.86 28.95 36.16
CA ALA A 139 -34.65 30.39 36.27
C ALA A 139 -35.97 31.17 36.44
N ARG A 140 -37.03 30.77 35.72
CA ARG A 140 -38.37 31.37 35.85
C ARG A 140 -38.98 31.11 37.21
N GLU A 141 -38.90 29.88 37.71
CA GLU A 141 -39.38 29.51 39.04
C GLU A 141 -38.66 30.32 40.14
N LYS A 142 -37.32 30.40 40.05
CA LYS A 142 -36.51 31.17 40.99
C LYS A 142 -36.84 32.67 40.95
N ALA A 143 -37.03 33.24 39.76
CA ALA A 143 -37.45 34.64 39.63
C ALA A 143 -38.86 34.88 40.22
N GLY A 144 -39.79 33.95 39.99
CA GLY A 144 -41.13 33.99 40.59
C GLY A 144 -41.08 34.00 42.13
N ALA A 145 -40.31 33.09 42.72
CA ALA A 145 -40.13 33.01 44.17
C ALA A 145 -39.53 34.30 44.76
N ILE A 146 -38.56 34.93 44.08
CA ILE A 146 -37.97 36.21 44.51
C ILE A 146 -39.01 37.33 44.48
N ILE A 147 -39.84 37.40 43.43
CA ILE A 147 -40.89 38.42 43.30
C ILE A 147 -41.93 38.25 44.41
N GLU A 148 -42.36 37.01 44.67
CA GLU A 148 -43.34 36.71 45.71
C GLU A 148 -42.81 37.08 47.11
N ALA A 149 -41.58 36.66 47.44
CA ALA A 149 -40.93 37.01 48.71
C ALA A 149 -40.77 38.55 48.87
N ALA A 150 -40.43 39.26 47.80
CA ALA A 150 -40.34 40.72 47.83
C ALA A 150 -41.70 41.39 48.04
N GLN A 151 -42.77 40.85 47.43
CA GLN A 151 -44.13 41.34 47.62
C GLN A 151 -44.63 41.10 49.04
N GLU A 152 -44.36 39.92 49.61
CA GLU A 152 -44.71 39.60 50.99
C GLU A 152 -43.98 40.51 51.98
N ALA A 153 -42.67 40.73 51.80
CA ALA A 153 -41.91 41.67 52.61
C ALA A 153 -42.45 43.12 52.48
N ALA A 154 -42.81 43.56 51.28
CA ALA A 154 -43.41 44.87 51.05
C ALA A 154 -44.83 45.00 51.63
N ALA A 155 -45.60 43.91 51.70
CA ALA A 155 -46.89 43.86 52.36
C ALA A 155 -46.72 43.92 53.89
N ALA A 156 -45.76 43.20 54.45
CA ALA A 156 -45.42 43.25 55.88
C ALA A 156 -44.99 44.66 56.32
N MET A 157 -44.15 45.35 55.54
CA MET A 157 -43.79 46.75 55.82
C MET A 157 -44.98 47.71 55.77
N ARG A 158 -45.92 47.52 54.84
CA ARG A 158 -47.16 48.32 54.78
C ARG A 158 -48.11 48.02 55.94
N GLY A 159 -48.19 46.77 56.38
CA GLY A 159 -48.98 46.36 57.55
C GLY A 159 -48.45 46.91 58.87
N ASN A 160 -47.13 47.15 58.96
CA ASN A 160 -46.46 47.67 60.16
C ASN A 160 -46.47 49.20 60.32
N GLY A 161 -47.26 49.94 59.52
CA GLY A 161 -47.55 51.38 59.63
C GLY A 161 -46.69 52.21 60.61
N VAL A 162 -45.46 52.57 60.20
CA VAL A 162 -44.60 53.50 60.95
C VAL A 162 -44.98 54.95 60.60
N PRO A 163 -45.20 55.85 61.59
CA PRO A 163 -45.51 57.24 61.32
C PRO A 163 -44.28 57.98 60.76
N MET A 164 -44.53 58.79 59.72
CA MET A 164 -43.56 59.71 59.13
C MET A 164 -43.08 60.74 60.15
N GLY A 165 -41.83 60.64 60.61
CA GLY A 165 -41.20 61.71 61.39
C GLY A 165 -39.95 61.29 62.17
N GLY A 166 -38.78 61.51 61.57
CA GLY A 166 -37.53 61.81 62.31
C GLY A 166 -36.68 60.63 62.80
N ALA A 167 -35.91 60.00 61.90
CA ALA A 167 -34.61 59.36 62.18
C ALA A 167 -33.96 58.78 60.90
N ARG A 168 -33.94 59.53 59.78
CA ARG A 168 -33.56 59.00 58.45
C ARG A 168 -32.04 58.83 58.21
N GLN A 169 -31.21 58.93 59.24
CA GLN A 169 -29.74 58.98 59.07
C GLN A 169 -29.03 57.61 59.19
N PRO A 170 -29.23 56.76 60.21
CA PRO A 170 -28.51 55.48 60.30
C PRO A 170 -28.94 54.45 59.25
N GLU A 171 -30.25 54.36 58.91
CA GLU A 171 -30.73 53.49 57.83
C GLU A 171 -30.14 53.85 56.46
N SER A 172 -29.81 55.13 56.23
CA SER A 172 -29.25 55.58 54.96
C SER A 172 -27.78 55.22 54.80
N GLU A 173 -27.04 55.12 55.91
CA GLU A 173 -25.64 54.68 55.93
C GLU A 173 -25.54 53.15 55.76
N GLU A 174 -26.40 52.39 56.44
CA GLU A 174 -26.48 50.93 56.28
C GLU A 174 -26.86 50.52 54.85
N LEU A 175 -27.83 51.21 54.23
CA LEU A 175 -28.18 50.98 52.82
C LEU A 175 -27.04 51.34 51.87
N GLN A 176 -26.27 52.39 52.16
CA GLN A 176 -25.10 52.74 51.36
C GLN A 176 -24.00 51.69 51.46
N GLU A 177 -23.75 51.14 52.66
CA GLU A 177 -22.79 50.07 52.89
C GLU A 177 -23.22 48.77 52.17
N GLN A 178 -24.50 48.42 52.22
CA GLN A 178 -25.05 47.27 51.47
C GLN A 178 -24.93 47.46 49.95
N VAL A 179 -25.16 48.67 49.43
CA VAL A 179 -24.97 48.96 48.01
C VAL A 179 -23.49 48.88 47.62
N ALA A 180 -22.58 49.37 48.46
CA ALA A 180 -21.14 49.24 48.23
C ALA A 180 -20.70 47.77 48.24
N TYR A 181 -21.20 46.98 49.20
CA TYR A 181 -20.97 45.54 49.28
C TYR A 181 -21.50 44.81 48.04
N LEU A 182 -22.74 45.08 47.62
CA LEU A 182 -23.35 44.44 46.45
C LEU A 182 -22.59 44.80 45.16
N LYS A 183 -22.13 46.05 45.04
CA LYS A 183 -21.28 46.47 43.91
C LYS A 183 -19.95 45.73 43.91
N ALA A 184 -19.25 45.69 45.05
CA ALA A 184 -17.99 44.97 45.17
C ALA A 184 -18.16 43.47 44.90
N PHE A 185 -19.22 42.86 45.42
CA PHE A 185 -19.58 41.46 45.17
C PHE A 185 -19.86 41.20 43.69
N SER A 186 -20.69 42.03 43.05
CA SER A 186 -20.98 41.90 41.61
C SER A 186 -19.72 42.04 40.75
N GLN A 187 -18.81 42.93 41.15
CA GLN A 187 -17.56 43.17 40.45
C GLN A 187 -16.57 42.01 40.64
N ALA A 188 -16.50 41.44 41.85
CA ALA A 188 -15.72 40.24 42.14
C ALA A 188 -16.25 39.01 41.38
N CYS A 189 -17.57 38.78 41.39
CA CYS A 189 -18.19 37.70 40.61
C CYS A 189 -17.92 37.86 39.12
N ARG A 190 -18.00 39.07 38.57
CA ARG A 190 -17.74 39.31 37.14
C ARG A 190 -16.29 39.02 36.76
N VAL A 191 -15.33 39.37 37.61
CA VAL A 191 -13.91 39.04 37.41
C VAL A 191 -13.69 37.53 37.51
N GLN A 192 -14.27 36.87 38.52
CA GLN A 192 -14.14 35.43 38.72
C GLN A 192 -14.74 34.62 37.56
N LEU A 193 -15.90 35.04 37.06
CA LEU A 193 -16.57 34.39 35.94
C LEU A 193 -15.79 34.59 34.63
N ARG A 194 -15.18 35.78 34.46
CA ARG A 194 -14.26 36.02 33.35
C ARG A 194 -13.02 35.13 33.42
N SER A 195 -12.36 35.03 34.58
CA SER A 195 -11.19 34.16 34.72
C SER A 195 -11.53 32.68 34.51
N TYR A 196 -12.72 32.26 34.94
CA TYR A 196 -13.19 30.89 34.74
C TYR A 196 -13.47 30.60 33.26
N LEU A 197 -14.12 31.51 32.54
CA LEU A 197 -14.34 31.39 31.09
C LEU A 197 -13.02 31.44 30.30
N GLU A 198 -12.09 32.32 30.64
CA GLU A 198 -10.76 32.37 30.02
C GLU A 198 -9.98 31.07 30.26
N ALA A 199 -10.08 30.48 31.46
CA ALA A 199 -9.48 29.18 31.76
C ALA A 199 -10.11 28.03 30.95
N LEU A 200 -11.45 27.99 30.86
CA LEU A 200 -12.15 26.99 30.04
C LEU A 200 -11.80 27.10 28.55
N LEU A 201 -11.76 28.33 28.02
CA LEU A 201 -11.34 28.56 26.64
C LEU A 201 -9.89 28.12 26.40
N SER A 202 -8.97 28.45 27.31
CA SER A 202 -7.58 27.99 27.22
C SER A 202 -7.45 26.48 27.31
N ASP A 203 -8.30 25.80 28.10
CA ASP A 203 -8.30 24.35 28.23
C ASP A 203 -8.81 23.68 26.95
N VAL A 204 -9.89 24.20 26.37
CA VAL A 204 -10.39 23.79 25.05
C VAL A 204 -9.35 24.03 23.96
N GLU A 205 -8.72 25.20 23.91
CA GLU A 205 -7.64 25.49 22.97
C GLU A 205 -6.42 24.59 23.18
N THR A 206 -6.15 24.15 24.41
CA THR A 206 -5.05 23.23 24.70
C THR A 206 -5.39 21.81 24.26
N GLU A 207 -6.57 21.30 24.61
CA GLU A 207 -7.01 19.95 24.25
C GLU A 207 -7.25 19.81 22.74
N TRP A 208 -7.89 20.80 22.11
CA TRP A 208 -8.14 20.81 20.66
C TRP A 208 -6.93 21.29 19.86
N GLY A 209 -6.12 22.19 20.42
CA GLY A 209 -4.83 22.57 19.85
C GLY A 209 -3.84 21.40 19.91
N ARG A 210 -3.89 20.53 20.92
CA ARG A 210 -3.12 19.27 20.95
C ARG A 210 -3.70 18.16 20.09
N ALA A 211 -4.98 18.24 19.71
CA ALA A 211 -5.53 17.51 18.57
C ALA A 211 -4.99 18.09 17.26
N HIS A 212 -3.66 18.13 17.11
CA HIS A 212 -3.02 18.43 15.83
C HIS A 212 -3.52 17.39 14.81
N PRO A 213 -3.76 17.77 13.54
CA PRO A 213 -4.08 16.81 12.47
C PRO A 213 -2.99 15.75 12.22
N GLY A 214 -1.83 15.85 12.90
CA GLY A 214 -0.79 14.82 12.95
C GLY A 214 -0.92 13.79 14.06
N ALA A 215 -1.90 13.91 14.98
CA ALA A 215 -2.23 12.89 15.97
C ALA A 215 -3.08 11.75 15.38
N LEU A 216 -3.55 11.90 14.13
CA LEU A 216 -4.06 10.77 13.36
C LEU A 216 -2.92 9.77 13.14
N PRO A 217 -3.11 8.48 13.48
CA PRO A 217 -2.09 7.47 13.27
C PRO A 217 -1.67 7.49 11.80
N THR A 218 -0.41 7.84 11.56
CA THR A 218 0.15 7.78 10.21
C THR A 218 0.13 6.31 9.79
N PRO A 219 -0.52 5.94 8.68
CA PRO A 219 -0.52 4.55 8.23
C PRO A 219 0.95 4.12 8.03
N PRO A 220 1.33 2.88 8.39
CA PRO A 220 2.69 2.43 8.23
C PRO A 220 3.08 2.58 6.77
N ARG A 221 4.05 3.48 6.49
CA ARG A 221 4.68 3.56 5.17
C ARG A 221 5.32 2.21 4.92
N GLY A 222 4.67 1.40 4.09
CA GLY A 222 5.20 0.13 3.62
C GLY A 222 6.63 0.33 3.13
N THR A 223 7.52 -0.51 3.60
CA THR A 223 8.89 -0.63 3.11
C THR A 223 8.82 -0.85 1.60
N ARG A 224 9.13 0.20 0.83
CA ARG A 224 9.38 0.08 -0.60
C ARG A 224 10.58 -0.87 -0.75
N PRO A 225 10.43 -2.04 -1.37
CA PRO A 225 11.59 -2.88 -1.63
C PRO A 225 12.55 -2.07 -2.51
N GLN A 226 13.80 -2.03 -2.08
CA GLN A 226 14.92 -1.47 -2.85
C GLN A 226 15.02 -2.21 -4.17
N GLN A 227 14.37 -1.67 -5.20
CA GLN A 227 14.53 -2.14 -6.56
C GLN A 227 15.84 -1.52 -7.06
N LEU A 228 16.80 -2.41 -7.34
CA LEU A 228 18.09 -2.11 -7.93
C LEU A 228 17.93 -1.26 -9.20
N GLU A 229 18.16 0.06 -9.09
CA GLU A 229 18.36 0.94 -10.24
C GLU A 229 19.84 0.89 -10.64
N ARG A 230 20.17 -0.18 -11.37
CA ARG A 230 21.37 -0.24 -12.19
C ARG A 230 21.03 0.40 -13.53
N GLY A 231 21.26 1.71 -13.60
CA GLY A 231 21.59 2.48 -14.81
C GLY A 231 20.53 2.57 -15.90
N ARG A 232 19.92 3.75 -16.03
CA ARG A 232 19.68 4.41 -17.33
C ARG A 232 19.45 5.92 -17.16
N PRO A 233 19.73 6.73 -18.20
CA PRO A 233 19.99 8.15 -18.07
C PRO A 233 18.73 9.00 -17.95
N ASP A 234 18.97 10.12 -17.28
CA ASP A 234 18.11 11.24 -16.96
C ASP A 234 17.37 11.81 -18.18
N VAL A 235 16.04 11.72 -18.18
CA VAL A 235 15.18 12.54 -19.04
C VAL A 235 14.41 13.50 -18.14
N ALA A 236 15.01 14.67 -17.94
CA ALA A 236 14.38 15.80 -17.27
C ALA A 236 13.17 16.28 -18.09
N PHE A 237 11.98 16.02 -17.58
CA PHE A 237 10.74 16.63 -18.05
C PHE A 237 10.72 18.09 -17.55
N SER A 238 11.05 19.03 -18.43
CA SER A 238 10.97 20.47 -18.15
C SER A 238 9.50 20.90 -18.19
N ALA A 239 8.97 21.30 -17.05
CA ALA A 239 7.65 21.91 -16.96
C ALA A 239 7.70 23.35 -17.50
N ASN A 240 6.80 23.65 -18.44
CA ASN A 240 6.54 24.99 -18.98
C ASN A 240 6.22 25.98 -17.86
N ALA A 241 7.05 27.01 -17.70
CA ALA A 241 6.71 28.24 -16.99
C ALA A 241 6.45 29.35 -18.01
N THR A 242 5.19 29.75 -18.08
CA THR A 242 4.68 30.83 -18.94
C THR A 242 4.90 32.18 -18.25
N GLY A 243 5.60 33.10 -18.92
CA GLY A 243 5.39 34.56 -18.86
C GLY A 243 5.76 35.33 -17.58
N GLU A 244 6.83 36.14 -17.64
CA GLU A 244 6.75 37.62 -17.67
C GLU A 244 8.14 38.25 -17.89
N PRO A 245 8.27 39.33 -18.69
CA PRO A 245 9.57 39.95 -18.98
C PRO A 245 9.80 41.23 -18.16
N GLY A 246 11.04 41.44 -17.75
CA GLY A 246 11.58 42.75 -17.40
C GLY A 246 11.68 43.02 -15.91
N ASP A 247 12.89 42.99 -15.36
CA ASP A 247 13.66 44.23 -15.11
C ASP A 247 15.05 43.84 -14.59
N THR A 248 16.09 44.20 -15.31
CA THR A 248 17.48 44.05 -14.86
C THR A 248 17.95 45.35 -14.22
N PRO A 249 18.50 45.31 -12.99
CA PRO A 249 19.44 46.33 -12.56
C PRO A 249 20.77 45.67 -12.17
N GLU A 250 21.83 45.98 -12.90
CA GLU A 250 23.18 45.95 -12.32
C GLU A 250 24.02 47.15 -12.81
N PRO A 251 25.00 47.60 -11.99
CA PRO A 251 25.43 48.98 -11.97
C PRO A 251 26.89 49.23 -12.40
N ALA A 252 27.15 50.50 -12.66
CA ALA A 252 28.40 51.23 -12.44
C ALA A 252 29.66 50.91 -13.28
N GLY A 253 30.11 51.94 -14.01
CA GLY A 253 31.50 52.40 -13.88
C GLY A 253 32.27 52.64 -15.18
N ALA A 254 32.42 53.92 -15.56
CA ALA A 254 33.71 54.58 -15.86
C ALA A 254 33.59 55.69 -16.94
N VAL A 255 33.53 56.91 -16.43
CA VAL A 255 33.91 58.24 -16.99
C VAL A 255 35.41 58.23 -17.44
N PRO A 256 36.02 59.28 -18.07
CA PRO A 256 35.50 60.60 -18.44
C PRO A 256 36.00 61.27 -19.75
N ALA A 257 35.30 62.37 -20.06
CA ALA A 257 35.75 63.69 -20.55
C ALA A 257 36.64 63.81 -21.80
N SER A 258 36.12 64.55 -22.78
CA SER A 258 36.88 65.62 -23.43
C SER A 258 35.98 66.84 -23.58
N ARG A 259 36.38 67.91 -22.87
CA ARG A 259 35.96 69.29 -23.13
C ARG A 259 36.44 69.66 -24.53
N SER A 260 35.64 70.41 -25.29
CA SER A 260 35.99 71.81 -25.58
C SER A 260 34.86 72.44 -26.36
N SER A 261 34.39 73.58 -25.88
CA SER A 261 33.74 74.55 -26.75
C SER A 261 34.78 75.05 -27.75
N ALA A 262 34.36 75.16 -29.01
CA ALA A 262 35.12 75.57 -30.20
C ALA A 262 36.13 74.55 -30.75
#